data_AF-A0A918QGW6-F1
#
_entry.id   AF-A0A918QGW6-F1
#
_cell.length_a   1.000
_cell.length_b   1.000
_cell.length_c   1.000
_cell.angle_alpha   90.00
_cell.angle_beta   90.00
_cell.angle_gamma   90.00
#
_symmetry.space_group_name_H-M   'P 1'
#
loop_
_entity.id
_entity.type
_entity.pdbx_description
1 polymer ?
#
loop_
_entity_poly.entity_id
_entity_poly.type
_entity_poly.pdbx_seq_one_letter_code
_entity_poly.pdbx_strand_id
1 'polypeptide(L)' 'MIYLLDANVLMTAHDNYYPLDTVPQFWDWLIATGREGHKKYHTKYMVKSPPALMNWALGQNKNMSARLSNWLRA' A
#
# COMPACT_ATOMS: atom_id res chain seq x y z
N MET A 1 9.23 -14.00 -11.44
CA MET A 1 8.56 -12.97 -12.28
C MET A 1 8.18 -11.81 -11.38
N ILE A 2 8.30 -10.57 -11.86
CA ILE A 2 7.99 -9.36 -11.09
C ILE A 2 6.63 -8.84 -11.54
N TYR A 3 5.71 -8.65 -10.59
CA TYR A 3 4.40 -8.05 -10.85
C TYR A 3 4.39 -6.60 -10.36
N LEU A 4 3.99 -5.68 -11.23
CA LEU A 4 3.78 -4.29 -10.88
C LEU A 4 2.32 -4.08 -10.50
N LEU A 5 2.07 -3.74 -9.23
CA LEU A 5 0.74 -3.47 -8.71
C LEU A 5 0.48 -1.97 -8.71
N ASP A 6 -0.59 -1.57 -9.40
CA ASP A 6 -1.08 -0.19 -9.40
C ASP A 6 -1.97 0.07 -8.17
N ALA A 7 -2.02 1.32 -7.73
CA ALA A 7 -2.85 1.71 -6.59
C ALA A 7 -4.35 1.48 -6.83
N ASN A 8 -4.84 1.60 -8.08
CA ASN A 8 -6.25 1.32 -8.38
C ASN A 8 -6.61 -0.14 -8.13
N VAL A 9 -5.66 -1.06 -8.38
CA VAL A 9 -5.84 -2.49 -8.10
C VAL A 9 -5.97 -2.71 -6.59
N LEU A 10 -5.15 -2.03 -5.79
CA LEU A 10 -5.21 -2.12 -4.34
C LEU A 10 -6.48 -1.49 -3.77
N MET A 11 -6.93 -0.35 -4.30
CA MET A 11 -8.22 0.25 -3.90
C MET A 11 -9.39 -0.69 -4.22
N THR A 12 -9.42 -1.24 -5.44
CA THR A 12 -10.47 -2.19 -5.84
C THR A 12 -10.45 -3.44 -4.97
N ALA A 13 -9.25 -3.95 -4.65
CA ALA A 13 -9.09 -5.09 -3.77
C ALA A 13 -9.64 -4.79 -2.37
N HIS A 14 -9.29 -3.64 -1.79
CA HIS A 14 -9.78 -3.20 -0.49
C HIS A 14 -11.30 -3.03 -0.46
N ASP A 15 -11.86 -2.32 -1.43
CA ASP A 15 -13.26 -1.90 -1.39
C ASP A 15 -14.22 -3.05 -1.68
N ASN A 16 -13.83 -4.00 -2.55
CA ASN A 16 -14.75 -5.00 -3.07
C ASN A 16 -14.49 -6.45 -2.63
N TYR A 17 -13.27 -6.78 -2.17
CA TYR A 17 -12.88 -8.20 -1.98
C TYR A 17 -12.18 -8.48 -0.66
N TYR A 18 -11.21 -7.64 -0.30
CA TYR A 18 -10.30 -7.82 0.82
C TYR A 18 -10.21 -6.52 1.64
N PRO A 19 -11.28 -6.13 2.35
CA PRO A 19 -11.22 -5.00 3.27
C PRO A 19 -10.06 -5.17 4.25
N LEU A 20 -9.30 -4.09 4.50
CA LEU A 20 -8.11 -4.11 5.37
C LEU A 20 -8.46 -4.59 6.78
N ASP A 21 -9.62 -4.19 7.28
CA ASP A 21 -10.06 -4.49 8.65
C ASP A 21 -10.62 -5.91 8.80
N THR A 22 -11.06 -6.53 7.70
CA THR A 22 -11.72 -7.84 7.71
C THR A 22 -10.79 -8.97 7.30
N VAL A 23 -9.86 -8.71 6.37
CA VAL A 23 -8.95 -9.73 5.81
C VAL A 23 -7.49 -9.25 5.83
N PRO A 24 -6.91 -8.99 7.01
CA PRO A 24 -5.54 -8.47 7.12
C PRO A 24 -4.48 -9.43 6.56
N GLN A 25 -4.72 -10.74 6.58
CA GLN A 25 -3.77 -11.76 6.13
C GLN A 25 -3.44 -11.65 4.64
N PHE A 26 -4.38 -11.19 3.82
CA PHE A 26 -4.15 -10.92 2.40
C PHE A 26 -3.10 -9.81 2.21
N TRP A 27 -3.22 -8.75 3.01
CA TRP A 27 -2.33 -7.59 2.96
C TRP A 27 -0.94 -7.93 3.53
N ASP A 28 -0.88 -8.73 4.59
CA ASP A 28 0.39 -9.25 5.14
C ASP A 28 1.12 -10.15 4.14
N TRP A 29 0.38 -11.04 3.46
CA TRP A 29 0.94 -11.86 2.38
C TRP A 29 1.47 -11.00 1.23
N LEU A 30 0.76 -9.93 0.88
CA LEU A 30 1.20 -8.99 -0.14
C LEU A 30 2.56 -8.37 0.26
N ILE A 31 2.69 -7.93 1.50
CA ILE A 31 3.95 -7.37 2.04
C ILE A 31 5.08 -8.40 1.98
N ALA A 32 4.84 -9.62 2.46
CA ALA A 32 5.86 -10.69 2.49
C ALA A 32 6.39 -10.98 1.09
N THR A 33 5.49 -11.15 0.12
CA THR A 33 5.85 -11.40 -1.29
C THR A 33 6.48 -10.18 -1.98
N GLY A 34 6.17 -8.96 -1.55
CA GLY A 34 6.88 -7.76 -1.98
C GLY A 34 8.32 -7.68 -1.46
N ARG A 35 8.55 -8.09 -0.21
CA ARG A 35 9.89 -8.14 0.42
C ARG A 35 10.79 -9.20 -0.23
N GLU A 36 10.22 -10.30 -0.68
CA GLU A 36 10.91 -11.34 -1.46
C GLU A 36 11.27 -10.88 -2.89
N GLY A 37 10.90 -9.65 -3.28
CA GLY A 37 11.25 -9.07 -4.58
C GLY A 37 10.34 -9.51 -5.73
N HIS A 38 9.25 -10.23 -5.44
CA HIS A 38 8.33 -10.73 -6.47
C HIS A 38 7.29 -9.68 -6.89
N LYS A 39 7.12 -8.60 -6.11
CA LYS A 39 6.12 -7.55 -6.37
C LYS A 39 6.70 -6.17 -6.12
N LYS A 40 6.38 -5.21 -6.98
CA LYS A 40 6.65 -3.78 -6.80
C LYS A 40 5.35 -2.99 -6.89
N TYR A 41 5.23 -1.96 -6.06
CA TYR A 41 4.01 -1.14 -5.99
C TYR A 41 4.28 0.24 -6.60
N HIS A 42 3.36 0.74 -7.41
CA HIS A 42 3.44 2.10 -7.93
C HIS A 42 2.75 3.08 -6.97
N THR A 43 3.53 3.98 -6.36
CA THR A 43 3.07 4.83 -5.24
C THR A 43 2.35 6.11 -5.68
N LYS A 44 2.33 6.43 -6.98
CA LYS A 44 1.86 7.72 -7.52
C LYS A 44 0.41 8.06 -7.15
N TYR A 45 -0.46 7.06 -7.02
CA TYR A 45 -1.88 7.29 -6.74
C TYR A 45 -2.31 6.84 -5.33
N MET A 46 -1.40 6.35 -4.49
CA MET A 46 -1.68 6.02 -3.08
C MET A 46 -2.07 7.24 -2.24
N VAL A 47 -1.66 8.44 -2.66
CA VAL A 47 -2.05 9.72 -2.02
C VAL A 47 -3.55 10.02 -2.21
N LYS A 48 -4.19 9.42 -3.22
CA LYS A 48 -5.63 9.55 -3.47
C LYS A 48 -6.45 8.39 -2.88
N SER A 49 -5.79 7.41 -2.26
CA SER A 49 -6.44 6.23 -1.67
C SER A 49 -6.99 6.53 -0.27
N PRO A 50 -7.94 5.72 0.24
CA PRO A 50 -8.45 5.83 1.60
C PRO A 50 -7.32 5.90 2.65
N PRO A 51 -7.48 6.66 3.75
CA PRO A 51 -6.43 6.84 4.75
C PRO A 51 -5.86 5.54 5.32
N ALA A 52 -6.69 4.50 5.44
CA ALA A 52 -6.26 3.17 5.90
C ALA A 52 -5.24 2.52 4.94
N LEU A 53 -5.53 2.53 3.63
CA LEU A 53 -4.63 2.03 2.60
C LEU A 53 -3.35 2.86 2.49
N MET A 54 -3.48 4.19 2.61
CA MET A 54 -2.32 5.08 2.59
C MET A 54 -1.41 4.82 3.79
N ASN A 55 -1.96 4.72 5.01
CA ASN A 55 -1.19 4.42 6.22
C ASN A 55 -0.55 3.02 6.15
N TRP A 56 -1.28 2.03 5.64
CA TRP A 56 -0.75 0.69 5.40
C TRP A 56 0.47 0.72 4.46
N ALA A 57 0.36 1.44 3.34
CA ALA A 57 1.42 1.56 2.35
C ALA A 57 2.64 2.33 2.87
N LEU A 58 2.41 3.39 3.65
CA LEU A 58 3.47 4.17 4.27
C LEU A 58 4.21 3.41 5.36
N GLY A 59 3.51 2.56 6.10
CA GLY A 59 4.10 1.62 7.05
C GLY A 59 5.12 0.67 6.40
N GLN A 60 5.01 0.44 5.08
CA GLN A 60 5.95 -0.43 4.35
C GLN A 60 7.24 0.27 3.92
N ASN A 61 7.30 1.60 3.94
CA ASN A 61 8.46 2.36 3.50
C ASN A 61 8.90 3.34 4.59
N LYS A 62 9.87 2.93 5.42
CA LYS A 62 10.45 3.74 6.51
C LYS A 62 10.91 5.15 6.08
N ASN A 63 11.24 5.34 4.79
CA ASN A 63 11.68 6.62 4.24
C ASN A 63 10.53 7.48 3.69
N MET A 64 9.33 6.91 3.51
CA MET A 64 8.17 7.60 2.91
C MET A 64 7.29 8.27 3.98
N SER A 65 7.18 7.68 5.17
CA SER A 65 6.54 8.30 6.34
C SER A 65 7.23 9.62 6.72
N ALA A 66 8.55 9.70 6.61
CA ALA A 66 9.34 10.91 6.85
C ALA A 66 9.07 12.02 5.80
N ARG A 67 8.86 11.65 4.52
CA ARG A 67 8.61 12.63 3.44
C ARG A 67 7.18 13.16 3.44
N LEU A 68 6.20 12.33 3.79
CA LEU A 68 4.79 12.75 3.87
C LEU A 68 4.47 13.52 5.15
N SER A 69 5.09 13.17 6.28
CA SER A 69 4.95 13.97 7.51
C SER A 69 5.57 15.37 7.40
N ASN A 70 6.53 15.59 6.49
CA ASN A 70 7.00 16.93 6.15
C ASN A 70 6.07 17.69 5.20
N TRP A 71 5.29 16.99 4.38
CA TRP A 71 4.35 17.61 3.43
C TRP A 71 2.99 17.95 4.07
N LEU A 72 2.55 17.19 5.09
CA LEU A 72 1.34 17.47 5.88
C LEU A 72 1.52 18.59 6.93
N ARG A 73 2.77 19.02 7.17
CA ARG A 73 3.11 20.10 8.11
C ARG A 73 3.50 21.42 7.42
N ALA A 74 3.52 21.45 6.08
CA ALA A 74 3.77 22.63 5.25
C ALA A 74 2.44 23.12 4.66
#